data_AF-A0A4P9WXL2-F1
#
_entry.id   AF-A0A4P9WXL2-F1
#
_cell.length_a   1.000
_cell.length_b   1.000
_cell.length_c   1.000
_cell.angle_alpha   90.00
_cell.angle_beta   90.00
_cell.angle_gamma   90.00
#
_symmetry.space_group_name_H-M   'P 1'
#
loop_
_entity.id
_entity.type
_entity.pdbx_description
1 polymer ?
#
loop_
_entity_poly.entity_id
_entity_poly.type
_entity_poly.pdbx_seq_one_letter_code
_entity_poly.pdbx_strand_id
1 'polypeptide(L)'
;PRDAKLISLILGALNVQEYEPKVIPQLLEFMHRYIIDILTDAQAYAEHAGRTHVELADIRLAVEALVSHAFTKPPSKDFLLTLAQEKNRMPLPSVPADRGELRLPPEKYTLTGINFQVMPQ
;
A
#
# COMPACT_ATOMS: atom_id res chain seq x y z
N PRO A 1 9.81 -28.59 2.33
CA PRO A 1 8.35 -28.51 2.58
C PRO A 1 7.57 -28.37 1.27
N ARG A 2 6.34 -28.91 1.20
CA ARG A 2 5.52 -28.92 -0.03
C ARG A 2 5.16 -27.50 -0.50
N ASP A 3 4.76 -26.63 0.42
CA ASP A 3 4.27 -25.28 0.09
C ASP A 3 5.40 -24.32 -0.34
N ALA A 4 6.60 -24.53 0.19
CA ALA A 4 7.80 -23.82 -0.27
C ALA A 4 8.08 -24.07 -1.77
N LYS A 5 7.87 -25.31 -2.23
CA LYS A 5 8.01 -25.65 -3.66
C LYS A 5 6.92 -25.00 -4.52
N LEU A 6 5.70 -24.88 -3.99
CA LEU A 6 4.62 -24.17 -4.67
C LEU A 6 4.93 -22.69 -4.83
N ILE A 7 5.44 -22.03 -3.78
CA ILE A 7 5.85 -20.63 -3.86
C ILE A 7 7.00 -20.45 -4.86
N SER A 8 8.00 -21.34 -4.88
CA SER A 8 9.05 -21.27 -5.91
C SER A 8 8.52 -21.46 -7.33
N LEU A 9 7.50 -22.31 -7.52
CA LEU A 9 6.83 -22.50 -8.81
C LEU A 9 6.05 -21.24 -9.23
N ILE A 10 5.36 -20.58 -8.29
CA ILE A 10 4.65 -19.32 -8.56
C ILE A 10 5.65 -18.23 -8.96
N LEU A 11 6.77 -18.09 -8.23
CA LEU A 11 7.83 -17.14 -8.58
C LEU A 11 8.40 -17.43 -9.97
N GLY A 12 8.64 -18.71 -10.31
CA GLY A 12 9.05 -19.12 -11.64
C GLY A 12 8.05 -18.77 -12.73
N ALA A 13 6.74 -18.94 -12.48
CA ALA A 13 5.67 -18.58 -13.41
C ALA A 13 5.58 -17.06 -13.65
N LEU A 14 6.02 -16.24 -12.68
CA LEU A 14 6.11 -14.79 -12.78
C LEU A 14 7.45 -14.31 -13.36
N ASN A 15 8.27 -15.22 -13.89
CA ASN A 15 9.61 -14.95 -14.42
C ASN A 15 10.60 -14.37 -13.39
N VAL A 16 10.39 -14.63 -12.09
CA VAL A 16 11.34 -14.25 -11.03
C VAL A 16 12.37 -15.38 -10.86
N GLN A 17 13.53 -15.22 -11.47
CA GLN A 17 14.58 -16.26 -11.50
C GLN A 17 15.56 -16.17 -10.33
N GLU A 18 15.78 -14.98 -9.79
CA GLU A 18 16.70 -14.73 -8.68
C GLU A 18 15.99 -14.00 -7.55
N TYR A 19 16.11 -14.55 -6.33
CA TYR A 19 15.58 -13.97 -5.11
C TYR A 19 16.41 -14.42 -3.91
N GLU A 20 16.40 -13.63 -2.84
CA GLU A 20 17.07 -14.03 -1.61
C GLU A 20 16.43 -15.30 -1.01
N PRO A 21 17.21 -16.19 -0.38
CA PRO A 21 16.67 -17.40 0.25
C PRO A 21 15.58 -17.14 1.29
N LYS A 22 15.55 -15.94 1.87
CA LYS A 22 14.56 -15.51 2.88
C LYS A 22 13.18 -15.18 2.31
N VAL A 23 13.05 -14.94 1.00
CA VAL A 23 11.78 -14.57 0.37
C VAL A 23 10.74 -15.67 0.52
N ILE A 24 11.11 -16.94 0.30
CA ILE A 24 10.16 -18.06 0.42
C ILE A 24 9.62 -18.19 1.87
N PRO A 25 10.46 -18.23 2.93
CA PRO A 25 9.98 -18.20 4.31
C PRO A 25 9.08 -17.01 4.64
N GLN A 26 9.44 -15.80 4.18
CA GLN A 26 8.64 -14.60 4.43
C GLN A 26 7.27 -14.67 3.77
N LEU A 27 7.19 -15.19 2.54
CA LEU A 27 5.92 -15.40 1.85
C LEU A 27 5.07 -16.49 2.52
N LEU A 28 5.69 -17.55 3.05
CA LEU A 28 4.97 -18.56 3.84
C LEU A 28 4.39 -17.96 5.12
N GLU A 29 5.17 -17.17 5.85
CA GLU A 29 4.72 -16.50 7.08
C GLU A 29 3.60 -15.50 6.77
N PHE A 30 3.73 -14.74 5.68
CA PHE A 30 2.69 -13.84 5.19
C PHE A 30 1.39 -14.59 4.90
N MET A 31 1.44 -15.68 4.13
CA MET A 31 0.28 -16.49 3.80
C MET A 31 -0.38 -17.07 5.05
N HIS A 32 0.42 -17.56 5.99
CA HIS A 32 -0.08 -18.11 7.24
C HIS A 32 -0.81 -17.05 8.07
N ARG A 33 -0.20 -15.86 8.26
CA ARG A 33 -0.84 -14.75 8.99
C ARG A 33 -2.12 -14.28 8.29
N TYR A 34 -2.07 -14.10 6.97
CA TYR A 34 -3.24 -13.70 6.17
C TYR A 34 -4.42 -14.67 6.34
N ILE A 35 -4.16 -15.98 6.32
CA ILE A 35 -5.21 -16.99 6.49
C ILE A 35 -5.76 -16.97 7.92
N ILE A 36 -4.90 -16.84 8.93
CA ILE A 36 -5.33 -16.74 10.33
C ILE A 36 -6.23 -15.52 10.55
N ASP A 37 -5.84 -14.36 10.03
CA ASP A 37 -6.60 -13.13 10.19
C ASP A 37 -8.00 -13.28 9.55
N ILE A 38 -8.08 -13.81 8.33
CA ILE A 38 -9.37 -14.05 7.65
C ILE A 38 -10.24 -15.06 8.38
N LEU A 39 -9.67 -16.17 8.84
CA LEU A 39 -10.45 -17.19 9.55
C LEU A 39 -10.94 -16.66 10.91
N THR A 40 -10.17 -15.80 11.57
CA THR A 40 -10.55 -15.16 12.82
C THR A 40 -11.73 -14.21 12.61
N ASP A 41 -11.69 -13.38 11.57
CA ASP A 41 -12.79 -12.47 11.23
C ASP A 41 -14.04 -13.25 10.77
N ALA A 42 -13.87 -14.29 9.96
CA ALA A 42 -14.97 -15.12 9.50
C ALA A 42 -15.65 -15.87 10.67
N GLN A 43 -14.88 -16.34 11.65
CA GLN A 43 -15.42 -16.93 12.88
C GLN A 43 -16.24 -15.90 13.67
N ALA A 44 -15.75 -14.66 13.83
CA ALA A 44 -16.48 -13.59 14.49
C ALA A 44 -17.81 -13.27 13.76
N TYR A 45 -17.83 -13.32 12.43
CA TYR A 45 -19.06 -13.13 11.65
C TYR A 45 -20.06 -14.29 11.80
N ALA A 46 -19.57 -15.54 11.85
CA ALA A 46 -20.43 -16.69 12.13
C ALA A 46 -21.06 -16.60 13.53
N GLU A 47 -20.27 -16.24 14.55
CA GLU A 47 -20.74 -16.03 15.92
C GLU A 47 -21.76 -14.89 16.00
N HIS A 48 -21.53 -13.79 15.28
CA HIS A 48 -22.48 -12.67 15.20
C HIS A 48 -23.83 -13.10 14.59
N ALA A 49 -23.80 -14.03 13.63
CA ALA A 49 -25.00 -14.63 13.05
C ALA A 49 -25.62 -15.75 13.90
N GLY A 50 -25.10 -16.02 15.10
CA GLY A 50 -25.56 -17.10 15.99
C GLY A 50 -25.22 -18.51 15.49
N ARG A 51 -24.25 -18.63 14.56
CA ARG A 51 -23.81 -19.89 13.97
C ARG A 51 -22.47 -20.33 14.59
N THR A 52 -22.29 -21.64 14.74
CA THR A 52 -21.03 -22.24 15.24
C THR A 52 -20.09 -22.67 14.13
N HIS A 53 -20.56 -22.69 12.88
CA HIS A 53 -19.80 -23.09 11.71
C HIS A 53 -19.60 -21.92 10.76
N VAL A 54 -18.37 -21.78 10.27
CA VAL A 54 -18.00 -20.77 9.27
C VAL A 54 -18.53 -21.20 7.91
N GLU A 55 -19.26 -20.30 7.26
CA GLU A 55 -19.76 -20.49 5.90
C GLU A 55 -18.95 -19.68 4.88
N LEU A 56 -19.13 -20.00 3.60
CA LEU A 56 -18.51 -19.27 2.48
C LEU A 56 -18.80 -17.76 2.52
N ALA A 57 -20.01 -17.38 2.97
CA ALA A 57 -20.41 -15.98 3.07
C ALA A 57 -19.57 -15.21 4.08
N ASP A 58 -19.24 -15.83 5.22
CA ASP A 58 -18.44 -15.21 6.28
C ASP A 58 -16.99 -14.98 5.80
N ILE A 59 -16.41 -15.96 5.07
CA ILE A 59 -15.08 -15.82 4.47
C ILE A 59 -15.06 -14.72 3.41
N ARG A 60 -16.09 -14.64 2.56
CA ARG A 60 -16.19 -13.58 1.53
C ARG A 60 -16.26 -12.21 2.18
N LEU A 61 -17.06 -12.05 3.22
CA LEU A 61 -17.17 -10.79 3.96
C LEU A 61 -15.84 -10.40 4.61
N ALA A 62 -15.12 -11.37 5.22
CA ALA A 62 -13.82 -11.13 5.82
C ALA A 62 -12.76 -10.67 4.81
N VAL A 63 -12.73 -11.31 3.63
CA VAL A 63 -11.84 -10.90 2.55
C VAL A 63 -12.19 -9.49 2.04
N GLU A 64 -13.47 -9.16 1.87
CA GLU A 64 -13.90 -7.83 1.42
C GLU A 64 -13.54 -6.72 2.42
N ALA A 65 -13.73 -6.98 3.72
CA ALA A 65 -13.35 -6.06 4.79
C ALA A 65 -11.83 -5.82 4.80
N LEU A 66 -11.04 -6.90 4.74
CA LEU A 66 -9.59 -6.82 4.73
C LEU A 66 -9.05 -6.10 3.48
N VAL A 67 -9.60 -6.40 2.30
CA VAL A 67 -9.21 -5.73 1.04
C VAL A 67 -9.47 -4.23 1.12
N SER A 68 -10.57 -3.82 1.74
CA SER A 68 -10.92 -2.41 1.87
C SER A 68 -9.99 -1.65 2.83
N HIS A 69 -9.43 -2.33 3.84
CA HIS A 69 -8.56 -1.70 4.84
C HIS A 69 -7.07 -1.78 4.48
N ALA A 70 -6.59 -2.95 4.04
CA ALA A 70 -5.17 -3.22 3.85
C ALA A 70 -4.67 -2.98 2.41
N PHE A 71 -5.57 -3.01 1.41
CA PHE A 71 -5.19 -2.92 0.01
C PHE A 71 -5.78 -1.67 -0.64
N THR A 72 -4.91 -0.75 -1.03
CA THR A 72 -5.33 0.42 -1.80
C THR A 72 -5.57 0.01 -3.24
N LYS A 73 -6.82 0.11 -3.69
CA LYS A 73 -7.09 0.07 -5.13
C LYS A 73 -6.67 1.41 -5.71
N PRO A 74 -5.97 1.45 -6.86
CA PRO A 74 -5.68 2.71 -7.51
C PRO A 74 -7.01 3.44 -7.77
N PRO A 75 -7.08 4.76 -7.55
CA PRO A 75 -8.29 5.53 -7.80
C PRO A 75 -8.71 5.38 -9.27
N SER A 76 -10.01 5.50 -9.54
CA SER A 76 -10.53 5.34 -10.89
C SER A 76 -9.96 6.40 -11.83
N LYS A 77 -9.82 6.04 -13.11
CA LYS A 77 -9.35 6.95 -14.15
C LYS A 77 -10.21 8.22 -14.22
N ASP A 78 -11.53 8.09 -14.09
CA ASP A 78 -12.45 9.22 -14.17
C ASP A 78 -12.28 10.18 -12.99
N PHE A 79 -12.02 9.65 -11.79
CA PHE A 79 -11.68 10.46 -10.63
C PHE A 79 -10.37 11.24 -10.86
N LEU A 80 -9.34 10.55 -11.36
CA LEU A 80 -8.06 11.20 -11.70
C LEU A 80 -8.21 12.25 -12.81
N LEU A 81 -9.05 12.00 -13.82
CA LEU A 81 -9.32 12.96 -14.89
C LEU A 81 -10.04 14.19 -14.36
N THR A 82 -11.03 14.02 -13.47
CA THR A 82 -11.74 15.13 -12.84
C THR A 82 -10.79 15.99 -12.01
N LEU A 83 -9.93 15.36 -11.21
CA LEU A 83 -8.91 16.05 -10.43
C LEU A 83 -7.90 16.77 -11.32
N ALA A 84 -7.46 16.13 -12.40
CA ALA A 84 -6.54 16.73 -13.37
C ALA A 84 -7.17 17.95 -14.05
N GLN A 85 -8.45 17.88 -14.45
CA GLN A 85 -9.16 19.03 -15.02
C GLN A 85 -9.27 20.17 -14.00
N GLU A 86 -9.56 19.88 -12.74
CA GLU A 86 -9.63 20.90 -11.69
C GLU A 86 -8.28 21.58 -11.46
N LYS A 87 -7.19 20.80 -11.37
CA LYS A 87 -5.83 21.33 -11.15
C LYS A 87 -5.29 22.08 -12.36
N ASN A 88 -5.51 21.55 -13.57
CA ASN A 88 -4.98 22.12 -14.81
C ASN A 88 -5.76 23.37 -15.27
N ARG A 89 -6.84 23.77 -14.59
CA ARG A 89 -7.50 25.07 -14.83
C ARG A 89 -6.62 26.25 -14.47
N MET A 90 -5.70 26.08 -13.53
CA MET A 90 -4.77 27.14 -13.16
C MET A 90 -3.65 27.20 -14.21
N PRO A 91 -3.50 28.32 -14.95
CA PRO A 91 -2.41 28.45 -15.89
C PRO A 91 -1.08 28.42 -15.15
N LEU A 92 -0.03 27.96 -15.84
CA LEU A 92 1.32 27.98 -15.30
C LEU A 92 1.74 29.41 -14.98
N PRO A 93 2.45 29.65 -13.86
CA PRO A 93 3.00 30.97 -13.55
C PRO A 93 3.99 31.37 -14.64
N SER A 94 3.95 32.64 -15.06
CA SER A 94 4.90 33.18 -16.04
C SER A 94 6.31 33.11 -15.49
N VAL A 95 7.19 32.34 -16.13
CA VAL A 95 8.61 32.23 -15.76
C VAL A 95 9.42 33.26 -16.55
N PRO A 96 10.09 34.23 -15.91
CA PRO A 96 10.98 35.16 -16.61
C PRO A 96 12.15 34.40 -17.24
N ALA A 97 12.46 34.70 -18.50
CA ALA A 97 13.55 34.06 -19.25
C ALA A 97 14.96 34.51 -18.83
N ASP A 98 15.05 35.54 -17.97
CA ASP A 98 16.33 36.10 -17.56
C ASP A 98 16.91 35.25 -16.40
N ARG A 99 17.88 34.42 -16.80
CA ARG A 99 18.74 33.52 -16.00
C ARG A 99 18.10 32.21 -15.55
N GLY A 100 18.68 31.12 -16.04
CA GLY A 100 18.41 29.73 -15.65
C GLY A 100 18.87 29.38 -14.23
N GLU A 101 18.67 30.29 -13.27
CA GLU A 101 18.90 30.06 -11.85
C GLU A 101 17.69 29.31 -11.26
N LEU A 102 17.96 28.29 -10.47
CA LEU A 102 16.94 27.52 -9.76
C LEU A 102 16.17 28.44 -8.80
N ARG A 103 14.88 28.70 -9.07
CA ARG A 103 14.04 29.49 -8.18
C ARG A 103 13.65 28.69 -6.95
N LEU A 104 14.31 28.97 -5.83
CA LEU A 104 13.91 28.45 -4.54
C LEU A 104 12.58 29.11 -4.10
N PRO A 105 11.70 28.39 -3.39
CA PRO A 105 10.61 29.00 -2.64
C PRO A 105 11.14 30.10 -1.69
N PRO A 106 10.30 31.06 -1.27
CA PRO A 106 10.66 32.04 -0.24
C PRO A 106 11.29 31.35 0.99
N GLU A 107 12.24 31.99 1.66
CA GLU A 107 13.03 31.37 2.74
C GLU A 107 12.18 30.73 3.86
N LYS A 108 11.03 31.33 4.17
CA LYS A 108 10.04 30.78 5.13
C LYS A 108 9.47 29.41 4.75
N TYR A 109 9.56 29.02 3.48
CA TYR A 109 9.15 27.73 2.94
C TYR A 109 10.36 26.85 2.54
N THR A 110 11.59 27.27 2.88
CA THR A 110 12.79 26.48 2.66
C THR A 110 13.31 25.88 3.96
N LEU A 111 13.72 24.62 3.91
CA LEU A 111 14.28 23.88 5.04
C LEU A 111 15.81 24.09 5.19
N THR A 112 16.30 25.30 4.90
CA THR A 112 17.73 25.66 4.95
C THR A 112 18.16 26.22 6.32
N GLY A 113 17.21 26.54 7.19
CA GLY A 113 17.47 27.00 8.55
C GLY A 113 17.93 25.86 9.47
N ILE A 114 18.75 26.21 10.48
CA ILE A 114 19.17 25.27 11.52
C ILE A 114 17.92 24.80 12.29
N ASN A 115 17.58 23.52 12.19
CA ASN A 115 16.38 22.93 12.80
C ASN A 115 16.64 22.23 14.15
N PHE A 116 17.85 22.34 14.70
CA PHE A 116 18.23 21.79 15.99
C PHE A 116 19.05 22.78 16.80
N GLN A 117 18.77 22.88 18.10
CA GLN A 117 19.57 23.65 19.05
C GLN A 117 20.19 22.68 20.05
N VAL A 118 21.51 22.49 19.98
CA VAL A 118 22.22 21.68 20.98
C VAL A 118 22.41 22.58 22.20
N MET A 119 21.76 22.26 23.32
CA MET A 119 22.08 22.91 24.60
C MET A 119 23.45 22.39 25.05
N PRO A 120 24.46 23.26 25.25
CA PRO A 120 25.70 22.84 25.88
C PRO A 120 25.42 22.44 27.33
N GLN A 121 25.96 21.29 27.74
CA GLN A 121 26.00 20.81 29.13
C GLN A 121 26.96 21.66 29.96
#